data_AF-A0A6L8GHH1-F1
#
_entry.id   AF-A0A6L8GHH1-F1
#
_cell.length_a   1.000
_cell.length_b   1.000
_cell.length_c   1.000
_cell.angle_alpha   90.00
_cell.angle_beta   90.00
_cell.angle_gamma   90.00
#
_symmetry.space_group_name_H-M   'P 1'
#
loop_
_entity.id
_entity.type
_entity.pdbx_description
1 polymer ?
#
loop_
_entity_poly.entity_id
_entity_poly.type
_entity_poly.pdbx_seq_one_letter_code
_entity_poly.pdbx_strand_id
1 'polypeptide(L)'
;MVNLSPGGKRDGPGKLLLAGRICVLIVFGLLGLGFWSLQVGQYERLIAMAENNHDRTISLRAPRGAIVDRNGRVLVDNRYTFNISMIREQVTELDRSLELLGRVTGASPETLRAAVDDQRSVPAFRPIVVVRDASLAQVAAVQA
;
A
#
# COMPACT_ATOMS: atom_id res chain seq x y z
N MET A 1 42.75 13.31 -74.21
CA MET A 1 42.85 12.57 -72.93
C MET A 1 43.44 13.56 -71.93
N VAL A 2 42.81 14.00 -70.84
CA VAL A 2 41.93 13.32 -69.89
C VAL A 2 41.02 14.39 -69.24
N ASN A 3 39.74 14.05 -69.06
CA ASN A 3 38.71 14.91 -68.48
C ASN A 3 38.87 14.98 -66.95
N LEU A 4 38.77 16.18 -66.37
CA LEU A 4 38.91 16.45 -64.94
C LEU A 4 37.60 16.18 -64.19
N SER A 5 37.74 15.31 -63.18
CA SER A 5 36.94 15.10 -61.95
C SER A 5 35.64 15.91 -61.74
N PRO A 6 34.48 15.27 -61.47
CA PRO A 6 33.32 15.97 -60.96
C PRO A 6 33.43 16.12 -59.43
N GLY A 7 33.46 17.37 -58.98
CA GLY A 7 33.46 17.73 -57.57
C GLY A 7 32.24 17.21 -56.81
N GLY A 8 32.50 16.52 -55.69
CA GLY A 8 31.48 16.14 -54.72
C GLY A 8 30.80 17.38 -54.14
N LYS A 9 29.47 17.45 -54.25
CA LYS A 9 28.66 18.47 -53.59
C LYS A 9 28.85 18.33 -52.07
N ARG A 10 29.64 19.22 -51.48
CA ARG A 10 29.76 19.36 -50.03
C ARG A 10 28.46 19.96 -49.51
N ASP A 11 27.61 19.11 -48.96
CA ASP A 11 26.43 19.53 -48.21
C ASP A 11 26.88 20.41 -47.04
N GLY A 12 26.61 21.71 -47.11
CA GLY A 12 27.02 22.67 -46.09
C GLY A 12 26.36 22.41 -44.72
N PRO A 13 26.94 22.96 -43.62
CA PRO A 13 26.50 22.70 -42.23
C PRO A 13 25.02 23.07 -41.97
N GLY A 14 24.41 23.90 -42.82
CA GLY A 14 23.00 24.28 -42.72
C GLY A 14 22.01 23.12 -42.89
N LYS A 15 22.32 22.10 -43.70
CA LYS A 15 21.43 20.94 -43.87
C LYS A 15 21.38 20.07 -42.62
N LEU A 16 22.51 19.92 -41.92
CA LEU A 16 22.61 19.18 -40.66
C LEU A 16 21.83 19.89 -39.54
N LEU A 17 21.96 21.21 -39.45
CA LEU A 17 21.22 22.03 -38.49
C LEU A 17 19.70 21.99 -38.75
N LEU A 18 19.28 22.01 -40.02
CA LEU A 18 17.87 21.88 -40.40
C LEU A 18 17.32 20.50 -40.04
N ALA A 19 18.05 19.43 -40.33
CA ALA A 19 17.67 18.07 -39.96
C ALA A 19 17.52 17.91 -38.44
N GLY A 20 18.44 18.50 -37.65
CA GLY A 20 18.35 18.51 -36.19
C GLY A 20 17.09 19.22 -35.68
N ARG A 21 16.74 20.38 -36.25
CA ARG A 21 15.50 21.10 -35.88
C ARG A 21 14.24 20.31 -36.17
N ILE A 22 14.18 19.64 -37.33
CA ILE A 22 13.04 18.79 -37.70
C ILE A 22 12.93 17.61 -36.74
N CYS A 23 14.06 16.97 -36.40
CA CYS A 23 14.09 15.88 -35.43
C CYS A 23 13.54 16.30 -34.07
N VAL A 24 14.00 17.45 -33.54
CA VAL A 24 13.50 18.00 -32.27
C VAL A 24 11.99 18.25 -32.33
N LEU A 25 11.48 18.87 -33.40
CA LEU A 25 10.05 19.13 -33.55
C LEU A 25 9.21 17.84 -33.59
N ILE A 26 9.71 16.79 -34.27
CA ILE A 26 9.03 15.48 -34.30
C ILE A 26 8.98 14.86 -32.90
N VAL A 27 10.11 14.88 -32.17
CA VAL A 27 10.17 14.33 -30.81
C VAL A 27 9.21 15.05 -29.87
N PHE A 28 9.23 16.39 -29.87
CA PHE A 28 8.31 17.17 -29.05
C PHE A 28 6.85 17.01 -29.47
N GLY A 29 6.58 16.82 -30.77
CA GLY A 29 5.24 16.51 -31.27
C GLY A 29 4.73 15.17 -30.75
N LEU A 30 5.56 14.12 -30.77
CA LEU A 30 5.23 12.81 -30.21
C LEU A 30 5.01 12.86 -28.70
N LEU A 31 5.86 13.58 -27.97
CA LEU A 31 5.69 13.80 -26.53
C LEU A 31 4.40 14.57 -26.22
N GLY A 32 4.07 15.59 -27.01
CA GLY A 32 2.83 16.35 -26.87
C GLY A 32 1.58 15.50 -27.09
N LEU A 33 1.59 14.63 -28.11
CA LEU A 33 0.51 13.67 -28.37
C LEU A 33 0.37 12.64 -27.24
N GLY A 34 1.50 12.11 -26.75
CA GLY A 34 1.51 11.21 -25.60
C GLY A 34 0.94 11.87 -24.34
N PHE A 35 1.35 13.11 -24.08
CA PHE A 35 0.83 13.92 -22.97
C PHE A 35 -0.68 14.17 -23.12
N TRP A 36 -1.16 14.58 -24.30
CA TRP A 36 -2.58 14.75 -24.57
C TRP A 36 -3.39 13.47 -24.33
N SER A 37 -2.87 12.32 -24.79
CA SER A 37 -3.52 11.02 -24.59
C SER A 37 -3.67 10.67 -23.10
N LEU A 38 -2.64 10.93 -22.29
CA LEU A 38 -2.69 10.70 -20.85
C LEU A 38 -3.63 11.70 -20.14
N GLN A 39 -3.55 12.98 -20.51
CA GLN A 39 -4.27 14.06 -19.83
C GLN A 39 -5.73 14.19 -20.23
N VAL A 40 -6.11 13.78 -21.45
CA VAL A 40 -7.48 13.92 -21.96
C VAL A 40 -8.10 12.55 -22.21
N GLY A 41 -7.39 11.65 -22.89
CA GLY A 41 -7.90 10.32 -23.21
C GLY A 41 -8.03 9.40 -21.99
N GLN A 42 -7.13 9.52 -21.02
CA GLN A 42 -7.09 8.68 -19.83
C GLN A 42 -7.46 9.42 -18.52
N TYR A 43 -7.84 10.69 -18.60
CA TYR A 43 -8.18 11.54 -17.45
C TYR A 43 -9.14 10.87 -16.48
N GLU A 44 -10.35 10.54 -16.96
CA GLU A 44 -11.43 9.94 -16.16
C GLU A 44 -10.99 8.65 -15.49
N ARG A 45 -10.24 7.81 -16.22
CA ARG A 45 -9.75 6.52 -15.69
C ARG A 45 -8.70 6.72 -14.61
N LEU A 46 -7.76 7.64 -14.81
CA LEU A 46 -6.68 7.90 -13.86
C LEU A 46 -7.20 8.57 -12.59
N ILE A 47 -8.19 9.46 -12.71
CA ILE A 47 -8.88 10.04 -11.56
C ILE A 47 -9.67 9.00 -10.80
N ALA A 48 -10.48 8.17 -11.47
CA ALA A 48 -11.22 7.11 -10.81
C ALA A 48 -10.30 6.11 -10.07
N MET A 49 -9.12 5.80 -10.63
CA MET A 49 -8.11 4.98 -9.95
C MET A 49 -7.50 5.68 -8.73
N ALA A 50 -7.26 7.00 -8.81
CA ALA A 50 -6.76 7.79 -7.70
C ALA A 50 -7.79 7.91 -6.56
N GLU A 51 -9.06 8.15 -6.90
CA GLU A 51 -10.17 8.18 -5.95
C GLU A 51 -10.35 6.82 -5.26
N ASN A 52 -10.31 5.72 -6.01
CA ASN A 52 -10.40 4.38 -5.43
C ASN A 52 -9.20 4.01 -4.52
N ASN A 53 -8.06 4.67 -4.68
CA ASN A 53 -6.94 4.52 -3.74
C ASN A 53 -7.13 5.33 -2.45
N HIS A 54 -7.97 6.37 -2.47
CA HIS A 54 -8.31 7.18 -1.30
C HIS A 54 -9.46 6.54 -0.49
N ASP A 55 -10.48 6.04 -1.17
CA ASP A 55 -11.70 5.53 -0.54
C ASP A 55 -11.63 4.02 -0.32
N ARG A 56 -11.06 3.63 0.83
CA ARG A 56 -11.24 2.26 1.33
C ARG A 56 -12.64 2.11 1.92
N THR A 57 -13.55 1.50 1.16
CA THR A 57 -14.87 1.10 1.66
C THR A 57 -14.72 0.04 2.75
N ILE A 58 -14.79 0.46 4.02
CA ILE A 58 -14.90 -0.44 5.16
C ILE A 58 -16.37 -0.80 5.38
N SER A 59 -16.72 -2.07 5.28
CA SER A 59 -18.05 -2.52 5.65
C SER A 59 -18.21 -2.43 7.17
N LEU A 60 -18.98 -1.43 7.64
CA LEU A 60 -19.37 -1.34 9.04
C LEU A 60 -20.45 -2.39 9.31
N ARG A 61 -20.05 -3.48 9.97
CA ARG A 61 -20.99 -4.50 10.43
C ARG A 61 -21.94 -3.88 11.46
N ALA A 62 -23.24 -3.99 11.25
CA ALA A 62 -24.23 -3.58 12.24
C ALA A 62 -24.02 -4.36 13.56
N PRO A 63 -24.09 -3.70 14.73
CA PRO A 63 -23.99 -4.37 16.02
C PRO A 63 -25.12 -5.41 16.16
N ARG A 64 -24.86 -6.52 16.83
CA ARG A 64 -25.90 -7.53 17.09
C ARG A 64 -26.92 -6.97 18.08
N GLY A 65 -28.20 -7.30 17.93
CA GLY A 65 -29.21 -6.93 18.92
C GLY A 65 -28.93 -7.59 20.27
N ALA A 66 -29.17 -6.84 21.36
CA ALA A 66 -29.09 -7.39 22.71
C ALA A 66 -30.25 -8.37 22.94
N ILE A 67 -29.97 -9.54 23.52
CA ILE A 67 -31.01 -10.52 23.88
C ILE A 67 -31.49 -10.16 25.27
N VAL A 68 -32.79 -9.91 25.42
CA VAL A 68 -33.44 -9.57 26.69
C VAL A 68 -34.37 -10.68 27.14
N ASP A 69 -34.45 -10.90 28.46
CA ASP A 69 -35.45 -11.76 29.08
C ASP A 69 -36.84 -11.09 29.08
N ARG A 70 -37.90 -11.83 29.42
CA ARG A 70 -39.29 -11.35 29.52
C ARG A 70 -39.50 -10.15 30.44
N ASN A 71 -38.57 -9.92 31.37
CA ASN A 71 -38.58 -8.81 32.31
C ASN A 71 -37.70 -7.62 31.84
N GLY A 72 -37.22 -7.64 30.60
CA GLY A 72 -36.35 -6.60 30.04
C GLY A 72 -34.89 -6.66 30.49
N ARG A 73 -34.47 -7.71 31.20
CA ARG A 73 -33.07 -7.86 31.64
C ARG A 73 -32.21 -8.37 30.49
N VAL A 74 -31.11 -7.67 30.17
CA VAL A 74 -30.16 -8.08 29.13
C VAL A 74 -29.43 -9.36 29.56
N LEU A 75 -29.51 -10.39 28.71
CA LEU A 75 -28.81 -11.67 28.87
C LEU A 75 -27.54 -11.72 28.03
N VAL A 76 -27.55 -11.09 26.86
CA VAL A 76 -26.40 -11.03 25.95
C VAL A 76 -26.27 -9.61 25.40
N ASP A 77 -25.08 -9.03 25.53
CA ASP A 77 -24.71 -7.72 25.03
C ASP A 77 -23.40 -7.77 24.21
N ASN A 78 -23.17 -6.79 23.36
CA ASN A 78 -21.90 -6.61 22.67
C ASN A 78 -20.95 -5.81 23.56
N ARG A 79 -19.76 -6.35 23.86
CA ARG A 79 -18.66 -5.58 24.44
C ARG A 79 -17.66 -5.22 23.36
N TYR A 80 -17.25 -3.95 23.34
CA TYR A 80 -16.09 -3.53 22.54
C TYR A 80 -14.82 -4.02 23.24
N THR A 81 -13.92 -4.60 22.45
CA THR A 81 -12.66 -5.15 22.93
C THR A 81 -11.55 -4.81 21.96
N PHE A 82 -10.36 -4.53 22.46
CA PHE A 82 -9.18 -4.29 21.65
C PHE A 82 -8.34 -5.57 21.58
N ASN A 83 -7.77 -5.84 20.42
CA ASN A 83 -6.83 -6.95 20.24
C ASN A 83 -5.52 -6.38 19.70
N ILE A 84 -4.39 -6.87 20.22
CA ILE A 84 -3.07 -6.51 19.71
C ILE A 84 -2.67 -7.59 18.70
N SER A 85 -2.46 -7.17 17.46
CA SER A 85 -2.07 -8.05 16.35
C SER A 85 -0.70 -7.68 15.80
N MET A 86 0.05 -8.68 15.33
CA MET A 86 1.34 -8.49 14.66
C MET A 86 1.32 -9.09 13.25
N ILE A 87 2.08 -8.50 12.33
CA ILE A 87 2.33 -9.04 10.99
C ILE A 87 3.71 -9.67 11.02
N ARG A 88 3.80 -10.99 10.85
CA ARG A 88 5.07 -11.71 11.03
C ARG A 88 6.15 -11.32 10.02
N GLU A 89 5.75 -10.95 8.80
CA GLU A 89 6.69 -10.48 7.78
C GLU A 89 7.37 -9.14 8.13
N GLN A 90 6.72 -8.32 8.96
CA GLN A 90 7.28 -7.03 9.40
C GLN A 90 8.15 -7.15 10.66
N VAL A 91 8.29 -8.35 11.21
CA VAL A 91 8.97 -8.60 12.48
C VAL A 91 10.32 -9.24 12.20
N THR A 92 11.39 -8.47 12.39
CA THR A 92 12.77 -8.95 12.18
C THR A 92 13.18 -9.97 13.23
N GLU A 93 12.98 -9.64 14.51
CA GLU A 93 13.39 -10.47 15.65
C GLU A 93 12.16 -10.84 16.47
N LEU A 94 11.60 -12.03 16.22
CA LEU A 94 10.35 -12.47 16.85
C LEU A 94 10.51 -12.57 18.37
N ASP A 95 11.54 -13.27 18.85
CA ASP A 95 11.75 -13.51 20.28
C ASP A 95 11.89 -12.21 21.07
N ARG A 96 12.70 -11.27 20.56
CA ARG A 96 12.87 -9.95 21.16
C ARG A 96 11.57 -9.13 21.16
N SER A 97 10.80 -9.22 20.07
CA SER A 97 9.52 -8.52 19.96
C SER A 97 8.49 -9.05 20.97
N LEU A 98 8.45 -10.37 21.16
CA LEU A 98 7.56 -11.01 22.15
C LEU A 98 7.98 -10.71 23.58
N GLU A 99 9.28 -10.60 23.87
CA GLU A 99 9.75 -10.15 25.18
C GLU A 99 9.37 -8.70 25.48
N LEU A 100 9.56 -7.80 24.53
CA LEU A 100 9.16 -6.40 24.67
C LEU A 100 7.64 -6.28 24.86
N LEU A 101 6.88 -7.01 24.03
CA LEU A 101 5.43 -7.03 24.13
C LEU A 101 4.98 -7.58 25.49
N GLY A 102 5.61 -8.65 25.98
CA GLY A 102 5.33 -9.21 27.29
C GLY A 102 5.60 -8.24 28.45
N ARG A 103 6.66 -7.43 28.37
CA ARG A 103 6.94 -6.37 29.39
C ARG A 103 5.88 -5.27 29.37
N VAL A 104 5.42 -4.90 28.18
CA VAL A 104 4.46 -3.80 27.99
C VAL A 104 3.04 -4.25 28.34
N THR A 105 2.65 -5.47 27.96
CA THR A 105 1.30 -5.98 28.18
C THR A 105 1.17 -6.78 29.48
N GLY A 106 2.27 -7.11 30.16
CA GLY A 106 2.27 -7.99 31.34
C GLY A 106 1.96 -9.45 31.03
N ALA A 107 1.92 -9.84 29.74
CA ALA A 107 1.72 -11.23 29.32
C ALA A 107 3.04 -12.00 29.34
N SER A 108 3.00 -13.29 29.67
CA SER A 108 4.22 -14.11 29.66
C SER A 108 4.70 -14.31 28.21
N PRO A 109 6.01 -14.20 27.93
CA PRO A 109 6.55 -14.42 26.59
C PRO A 109 6.23 -15.83 26.03
N GLU A 110 6.07 -16.81 26.91
CA GLU A 110 5.69 -18.19 26.56
C GLU A 110 4.26 -18.26 26.00
N THR A 111 3.30 -17.59 26.64
CA THR A 111 1.91 -17.53 26.15
C THR A 111 1.84 -16.78 24.82
N LEU A 112 2.64 -15.73 24.64
CA LEU A 112 2.69 -15.00 23.37
C LEU A 112 3.31 -15.84 22.24
N ARG A 113 4.36 -16.62 22.52
CA ARG A 113 4.92 -17.59 21.56
C ARG A 113 3.90 -18.65 21.16
N ALA A 114 3.21 -19.24 22.13
CA ALA A 114 2.16 -20.22 21.86
C ALA A 114 1.06 -19.64 20.96
N ALA A 115 0.65 -18.38 21.18
CA ALA A 115 -0.35 -17.71 20.34
C ALA A 115 0.13 -17.50 18.89
N VAL A 116 1.43 -17.28 18.68
CA VAL A 116 2.03 -17.19 17.34
C VAL A 116 2.09 -18.56 16.66
N ASP A 117 2.49 -19.59 17.40
CA ASP A 117 2.64 -20.95 16.91
C ASP A 117 1.29 -21.57 16.52
N ASP A 118 0.24 -21.34 17.31
CA ASP A 118 -1.14 -21.74 17.00
C ASP A 118 -1.63 -21.17 15.66
N GLN A 119 -1.09 -20.02 15.26
CA GLN A 119 -1.47 -19.31 14.03
C GLN A 119 -0.40 -19.41 12.93
N ARG A 120 0.54 -20.36 13.03
CA ARG A 120 1.65 -20.51 12.06
C ARG A 120 1.18 -20.81 10.64
N SER A 121 0.03 -21.47 10.49
CA SER A 121 -0.59 -21.78 9.18
C SER A 121 -1.16 -20.57 8.44
N VAL A 122 -1.42 -19.47 9.15
CA VAL A 122 -1.87 -18.21 8.55
C VAL A 122 -0.72 -17.63 7.71
N PRO A 123 -0.93 -17.06 6.52
CA PRO A 123 0.15 -16.44 5.73
C PRO A 123 0.85 -15.27 6.46
N ALA A 124 2.17 -15.10 6.27
CA ALA A 124 2.98 -14.15 7.04
C ALA A 124 2.60 -12.66 6.88
N PHE A 125 2.00 -12.30 5.74
CA PHE A 125 1.50 -10.95 5.45
C PHE A 125 0.15 -10.63 6.12
N ARG A 126 -0.50 -11.62 6.73
CA ARG A 126 -1.78 -11.45 7.43
C ARG A 126 -1.52 -11.15 8.90
N PRO A 127 -2.22 -10.17 9.50
CA PRO A 127 -2.15 -9.93 10.93
C PRO A 127 -2.61 -11.17 11.72
N ILE A 128 -1.81 -11.58 12.70
CA ILE A 128 -2.17 -12.60 13.69
C ILE A 128 -2.40 -11.93 15.04
N VAL A 129 -3.39 -12.39 15.80
CA VAL A 129 -3.71 -11.81 17.11
C VAL A 129 -2.81 -12.44 18.17
N VAL A 130 -2.07 -11.62 18.90
CA VAL A 130 -1.08 -12.05 19.89
C VAL A 130 -1.62 -11.85 21.32
N VAL A 131 -2.33 -10.75 21.55
CA VAL A 131 -3.04 -10.47 22.80
C VAL A 131 -4.51 -10.22 22.50
N ARG A 132 -5.38 -10.95 23.19
CA ARG A 132 -6.83 -10.79 23.13
C ARG A 132 -7.33 -9.99 24.32
N ASP A 133 -8.40 -9.24 24.13
CA ASP A 133 -9.04 -8.45 25.21
C ASP A 133 -8.07 -7.50 25.92
N ALA A 134 -7.27 -6.80 25.12
CA ALA A 134 -6.30 -5.83 25.60
C ALA A 134 -6.99 -4.61 26.21
N SER A 135 -6.52 -4.20 27.38
CA SER A 135 -6.94 -2.96 28.03
C SER A 135 -6.41 -1.74 27.28
N LEU A 136 -7.08 -0.59 27.44
CA LEU A 136 -6.66 0.66 26.82
C LEU A 136 -5.22 1.05 27.19
N ALA A 137 -4.79 0.74 28.42
CA ALA A 137 -3.42 0.97 28.88
C ALA A 137 -2.40 0.13 28.09
N GLN A 138 -2.71 -1.15 27.84
CA GLN A 138 -1.85 -2.03 27.04
C GLN A 138 -1.79 -1.59 25.58
N VAL A 139 -2.92 -1.13 25.01
CA VAL A 139 -2.96 -0.59 23.64
C VAL A 139 -2.12 0.68 23.54
N ALA A 140 -2.29 1.62 24.46
CA ALA A 140 -1.53 2.87 24.49
C ALA A 140 -0.03 2.62 24.62
N ALA A 141 0.37 1.66 25.46
CA ALA A 141 1.77 1.35 25.68
C ALA A 141 2.47 0.66 24.49
N VAL A 142 1.72 0.08 23.55
CA VAL A 142 2.26 -0.45 22.29
C VAL A 142 2.35 0.63 21.19
N GLN A 143 1.54 1.69 21.28
CA GLN A 143 1.55 2.80 20.31
C GLN A 143 2.56 3.91 20.65
N ALA A 144 3.01 3.99 21.90
CA ALA A 144 3.97 4.99 22.39
C ALA A 144 5.42 4.63 22.02
#